data_AF-A0ABD6C4R7-F1
#
_entry.id   AF-A0ABD6C4R7-F1
#
_cell.length_a   1.000
_cell.length_b   1.000
_cell.length_c   1.000
_cell.angle_alpha   90.00
_cell.angle_beta   90.00
_cell.angle_gamma   90.00
#
_symmetry.space_group_name_H-M   'P 1'
#
loop_
_entity.id
_entity.type
_entity.pdbx_description
1 polymer ?
#
loop_
_entity_poly.entity_id
_entity_poly.type
_entity_poly.pdbx_seq_one_letter_code
_entity_poly.pdbx_strand_id
1 'polypeptide(L)'
;MRETVMCREMRREPAWVSAIRLAMLEGRVTVAGVVEEANLIEGRERTVGDVLETMCERNLLSAVDDDAYVPGPVLLESDRFDLDFGNASDGGAHRWNSSV
;
A
#
# COMPACT_ATOMS: atom_id res chain seq x y z
N MET A 1 -6.32 23.65 -15.49
CA MET A 1 -5.29 22.64 -15.84
C MET A 1 -4.16 22.84 -14.85
N ARG A 2 -4.17 22.09 -13.74
CA ARG A 2 -3.18 22.23 -12.67
C ARG A 2 -2.37 20.95 -12.61
N GLU A 3 -1.07 21.13 -12.75
CA GLU A 3 -0.04 20.10 -12.84
C GLU A 3 0.01 19.23 -11.57
N THR A 4 -0.27 17.93 -11.70
CA THR A 4 -0.09 16.92 -10.63
C THR A 4 1.05 15.94 -10.94
N VAL A 5 1.99 16.32 -11.81
CA VAL A 5 3.06 15.41 -12.27
C VAL A 5 4.33 15.50 -11.40
N MET A 6 4.53 16.56 -10.60
CA MET A 6 5.81 16.85 -9.93
C MET A 6 5.79 16.61 -8.40
N CYS A 7 5.36 15.43 -7.93
CA CYS A 7 5.49 15.04 -6.51
C CYS A 7 5.84 13.55 -6.28
N ARG A 8 6.08 12.75 -7.33
CA ARG A 8 6.45 11.33 -7.23
C ARG A 8 7.96 11.10 -7.08
N GLU A 9 8.80 12.01 -7.57
CA GLU A 9 10.24 11.76 -7.72
C GLU A 9 11.04 11.78 -6.40
N MET A 10 10.50 12.31 -5.29
CA MET A 10 11.23 12.41 -4.02
C MET A 10 10.54 11.77 -2.81
N ARG A 11 9.35 11.19 -2.96
CA ARG A 11 8.62 10.55 -1.86
C ARG A 11 8.66 9.04 -2.01
N ARG A 12 9.69 8.40 -1.44
CA ARG A 12 9.69 6.94 -1.25
C ARG A 12 8.55 6.60 -0.29
N GLU A 13 7.49 6.00 -0.81
CA GLU A 13 6.41 5.50 0.03
C GLU A 13 6.90 4.20 0.71
N PRO A 14 6.45 3.90 1.94
CA PRO A 14 6.72 2.60 2.54
C PRO A 14 6.13 1.47 1.69
N ALA A 15 6.86 0.36 1.53
CA ALA A 15 6.43 -0.78 0.70
C ALA A 15 5.01 -1.28 1.02
N TRP A 16 4.62 -1.27 2.30
CA TRP A 16 3.28 -1.70 2.72
C TRP A 16 2.16 -0.77 2.21
N VAL A 17 2.42 0.53 2.05
CA VAL A 17 1.42 1.48 1.52
C VAL A 17 1.15 1.18 0.05
N SER A 18 2.21 1.01 -0.74
CA SER A 18 2.11 0.67 -2.15
C SER A 18 1.48 -0.71 -2.34
N ALA A 19 1.80 -1.69 -1.50
CA ALA A 19 1.15 -3.01 -1.53
C ALA A 19 -0.37 -2.93 -1.32
N ILE A 20 -0.85 -2.14 -0.35
CA ILE A 20 -2.29 -1.92 -0.16
C ILE A 20 -2.91 -1.27 -1.39
N ARG A 21 -2.26 -0.25 -1.96
CA ARG A 21 -2.77 0.43 -3.17
C ARG A 21 -2.89 -0.53 -4.35
N LEU A 22 -1.85 -1.32 -4.63
CA LEU A 22 -1.87 -2.35 -5.68
C LEU A 22 -2.98 -3.38 -5.44
N ALA A 23 -3.14 -3.83 -4.19
CA ALA A 23 -4.20 -4.76 -3.82
C ALA A 23 -5.59 -4.18 -4.15
N MET A 24 -5.85 -2.92 -3.76
CA MET A 24 -7.16 -2.30 -3.95
C MET A 24 -7.44 -1.90 -5.41
N LEU A 25 -6.43 -1.42 -6.14
CA LEU A 25 -6.62 -0.89 -7.51
C LEU A 25 -6.47 -1.95 -8.60
N GLU A 26 -5.53 -2.89 -8.42
CA GLU A 26 -5.19 -3.89 -9.44
C GLU A 26 -5.63 -5.31 -9.05
N GLY A 27 -6.01 -5.53 -7.78
CA GLY A 27 -6.44 -6.84 -7.29
C GLY A 27 -5.31 -7.86 -7.18
N ARG A 28 -4.06 -7.46 -7.47
CA ARG A 28 -2.88 -8.33 -7.45
C ARG A 28 -1.67 -7.54 -7.00
N VAL A 29 -0.84 -8.17 -6.17
CA VAL A 29 0.38 -7.58 -5.62
C VAL A 29 1.55 -8.53 -5.87
N THR A 30 2.64 -7.99 -6.41
CA THR A 30 3.91 -8.71 -6.61
C THR A 30 5.05 -7.86 -6.04
N VAL A 31 6.18 -8.50 -5.73
CA VAL A 31 7.38 -7.80 -5.25
C VAL A 31 7.83 -6.74 -6.25
N ALA A 32 7.87 -7.08 -7.54
CA ALA A 32 8.24 -6.16 -8.61
C ALA A 32 7.28 -4.96 -8.68
N GLY A 33 5.97 -5.22 -8.65
CA GLY A 33 4.97 -4.15 -8.68
C GLY A 33 5.10 -3.18 -7.51
N VAL A 34 5.38 -3.69 -6.29
CA VAL A 34 5.60 -2.83 -5.12
C VAL A 34 6.88 -2.02 -5.24
N VAL A 35 7.98 -2.60 -5.74
CA VAL A 35 9.24 -1.87 -5.94
C VAL A 35 9.04 -0.69 -6.90
N GLU A 36 8.34 -0.92 -8.00
CA GLU A 36 8.03 0.10 -9.00
C GLU A 36 7.06 1.17 -8.47
N GLU A 37 5.97 0.75 -7.81
CA GLU A 37 4.95 1.65 -7.29
C GLU A 37 5.47 2.50 -6.12
N ALA A 38 6.25 1.92 -5.20
CA ALA A 38 6.86 2.65 -4.09
C ALA A 38 8.09 3.48 -4.50
N ASN A 39 8.49 3.42 -5.78
CA ASN A 39 9.69 4.09 -6.31
C ASN A 39 10.94 3.76 -5.46
N LEU A 40 11.11 2.47 -5.14
CA LEU A 40 12.22 1.99 -4.34
C LEU A 40 13.49 1.88 -5.18
N ILE A 41 14.63 2.01 -4.52
CA ILE A 41 15.91 1.69 -5.14
C ILE A 41 16.02 0.19 -5.42
N GLU A 42 16.76 -0.17 -6.46
CA GLU A 42 17.13 -1.55 -6.77
C GLU A 42 17.78 -2.24 -5.55
N GLY A 43 17.55 -3.55 -5.39
CA GLY A 43 18.10 -4.32 -4.28
C GLY A 43 17.21 -4.36 -3.02
N ARG A 44 15.98 -3.81 -3.09
CA ARG A 44 15.00 -3.82 -1.98
C ARG A 44 13.98 -4.95 -2.07
N GLU A 45 14.10 -5.83 -3.06
CA GLU A 45 13.16 -6.91 -3.37
C GLU A 45 12.99 -7.85 -2.18
N ARG A 46 14.08 -8.22 -1.49
CA ARG A 46 14.02 -9.07 -0.29
C ARG A 46 13.20 -8.43 0.83
N THR A 47 13.47 -7.16 1.13
CA THR A 47 12.73 -6.41 2.15
C THR A 47 11.25 -6.26 1.79
N VAL A 48 10.95 -6.08 0.50
CA VAL A 48 9.57 -6.05 0.01
C VAL A 48 8.92 -7.42 0.20
N GLY A 49 9.61 -8.51 -0.11
CA GLY A 49 9.18 -9.88 0.16
C GLY A 49 8.81 -10.09 1.63
N ASP A 50 9.70 -9.72 2.55
CA ASP A 50 9.45 -9.83 4.01
C ASP A 50 8.20 -9.03 4.44
N VAL A 51 8.00 -7.84 3.85
CA VAL A 51 6.83 -7.00 4.13
C VAL A 51 5.55 -7.66 3.59
N LEU A 52 5.57 -8.21 2.38
CA LEU A 52 4.42 -8.88 1.79
C LEU A 52 4.05 -10.15 2.55
N GLU A 53 5.04 -10.93 2.97
CA GLU A 53 4.84 -12.10 3.84
C GLU A 53 4.20 -11.67 5.17
N THR A 54 4.74 -10.64 5.83
CA THR A 54 4.17 -10.09 7.08
C THR A 54 2.72 -9.62 6.88
N MET A 55 2.40 -9.02 5.73
CA MET A 55 1.03 -8.60 5.41
C MET A 55 0.10 -9.80 5.18
N CYS A 56 0.61 -10.86 4.55
CA CYS A 56 -0.10 -12.11 4.36
C CYS A 56 -0.39 -12.81 5.70
N GLU A 57 0.61 -12.92 6.59
CA GLU A 57 0.45 -13.45 7.95
C GLU A 57 -0.62 -12.70 8.75
N ARG A 58 -0.75 -11.39 8.51
CA ARG A 58 -1.75 -10.52 9.14
C ARG A 58 -3.10 -10.52 8.44
N ASN A 59 -3.31 -11.36 7.43
CA ASN A 59 -4.54 -11.47 6.64
C ASN A 59 -4.92 -10.18 5.88
N LEU A 60 -3.98 -9.25 5.70
CA LEU A 60 -4.15 -8.10 4.81
C LEU A 60 -4.07 -8.54 3.35
N LEU A 61 -3.22 -9.53 3.07
CA LEU A 61 -3.05 -10.15 1.77
C LEU A 61 -3.32 -11.65 1.87
N SER A 62 -3.56 -12.28 0.72
CA SER A 62 -3.63 -13.73 0.59
C SER A 62 -2.73 -14.18 -0.54
N ALA A 63 -1.83 -15.12 -0.25
CA ALA A 63 -0.95 -15.71 -1.25
C ALA A 63 -1.77 -16.56 -2.24
N VAL A 64 -1.49 -16.40 -3.53
CA VAL A 64 -2.15 -17.17 -4.61
C VAL A 64 -1.16 -17.94 -5.47
N ASP A 65 0.09 -17.49 -5.55
CA ASP A 65 1.20 -18.14 -6.26
C ASP A 65 2.52 -17.86 -5.51
N ASP A 66 3.61 -18.53 -5.89
CA ASP A 66 4.98 -18.12 -5.52
C ASP A 66 5.17 -16.65 -5.97
N ASP A 67 5.30 -15.75 -5.00
CA ASP A 67 5.50 -14.30 -5.18
C ASP A 67 4.29 -13.48 -5.69
N ALA A 68 3.07 -13.99 -5.58
CA ALA A 68 1.86 -13.20 -5.87
C ALA A 68 0.82 -13.26 -4.75
N TYR A 69 0.23 -12.10 -4.49
CA TYR A 69 -0.78 -11.91 -3.47
C TYR A 69 -2.02 -11.22 -4.05
N VAL A 70 -3.17 -11.47 -3.44
CA VAL A 70 -4.44 -10.76 -3.68
C VAL A 70 -4.92 -10.10 -2.38
N PRO A 71 -5.91 -9.18 -2.42
CA PRO A 71 -6.52 -8.64 -1.22
C PRO A 71 -6.97 -9.74 -0.27
N GLY A 72 -6.49 -9.68 0.98
CA GLY A 72 -6.92 -10.56 2.05
C GLY A 72 -8.24 -10.11 2.68
N PRO A 73 -8.84 -10.95 3.54
CA PRO A 73 -10.13 -10.69 4.14
C PRO A 73 -10.16 -9.36 4.92
N VAL A 74 -9.07 -9.00 5.63
CA VAL A 74 -9.01 -7.75 6.39
C VAL A 74 -9.19 -6.53 5.48
N LEU A 75 -8.56 -6.52 4.30
CA LEU A 75 -8.71 -5.42 3.34
C LEU A 75 -10.11 -5.40 2.72
N LEU A 76 -10.64 -6.56 2.33
CA LEU A 76 -11.97 -6.67 1.71
C LEU A 76 -13.10 -6.31 2.68
N GLU A 77 -12.96 -6.66 3.96
CA GLU A 77 -13.91 -6.32 5.02
C GLU A 77 -13.83 -4.83 5.38
N SER A 78 -12.65 -4.22 5.29
CA SER A 78 -12.45 -2.79 5.51
C SER A 78 -12.98 -1.94 4.34
N ASP A 79 -12.79 -2.38 3.09
CA ASP A 79 -13.32 -1.74 1.89
C ASP A 79 -14.86 -1.72 1.87
N ARG A 80 -15.48 -2.76 2.46
CA ARG A 80 -16.94 -2.85 2.62
C ARG A 80 -17.53 -1.72 3.47
N PHE A 81 -16.71 -1.05 4.29
CA PHE A 81 -17.07 0.17 4.98
C PHE A 81 -16.56 1.38 4.19
N ASP A 82 -17.20 1.68 3.06
CA ASP A 82 -17.14 2.93 2.27
C ASP A 82 -16.10 3.95 2.78
N LEU A 83 -14.82 3.69 2.50
CA LEU A 83 -13.78 4.69 2.68
C LEU A 83 -13.86 5.59 1.44
N ASP A 84 -14.68 6.64 1.54
CA ASP A 84 -14.77 7.72 0.56
C ASP A 84 -13.40 8.43 0.45
N PHE A 85 -12.50 7.89 -0.37
CA PHE A 85 -11.21 8.53 -0.70
C PHE A 85 -11.40 9.84 -1.48
N GLY A 86 -12.63 10.16 -1.91
CA GLY A 86 -13.02 11.45 -2.46
C GLY A 86 -12.89 12.62 -1.48
N ASN A 87 -12.87 12.36 -0.17
CA ASN A 87 -12.69 13.37 0.89
C ASN A 87 -11.33 13.35 1.60
N ALA A 88 -10.43 12.42 1.29
CA ALA A 88 -9.18 12.26 2.04
C ALA A 88 -8.16 13.41 1.81
N SER A 89 -8.51 14.44 1.04
CA SER A 89 -7.63 15.56 0.71
C SER A 89 -8.03 16.92 1.29
N ASP A 90 -9.11 17.04 2.08
CA ASP A 90 -9.49 18.29 2.75
C ASP A 90 -9.85 18.07 4.23
N GLY A 91 -8.83 18.03 5.10
CA GLY A 91 -9.06 18.03 6.55
C GLY A 91 -7.98 17.32 7.34
N GLY A 92 -6.88 18.02 7.63
CA GLY A 92 -5.90 17.56 8.60
C GLY A 92 -6.56 17.28 9.96
N ALA A 93 -6.65 16.01 10.35
CA ALA A 93 -7.14 15.64 11.68
C ALA A 93 -6.58 14.28 12.15
N HIS A 94 -5.26 14.13 12.17
CA HIS A 94 -4.64 13.17 13.09
C HIS A 94 -3.64 13.88 13.99
N ARG A 95 -4.20 14.58 14.99
CA ARG A 95 -3.49 14.93 16.22
C ARG A 95 -3.25 13.61 16.97
N TRP A 96 -2.11 12.97 16.72
CA TRP A 96 -1.63 11.89 17.57
C TRP A 96 -1.38 12.48 18.96
N ASN A 97 -2.17 12.04 19.93
CA ASN A 97 -2.08 12.47 21.31
C ASN A 97 -0.73 12.01 21.85
N SER A 98 0.24 12.92 21.83
CA SER A 98 1.53 12.78 22.49
C SER A 98 1.26 12.98 23.97
N SER A 99 1.67 12.00 24.77
CA SER A 99 1.60 11.95 26.24
C SER A 99 1.70 13.31 26.94
N VAL A 100 0.82 13.54 27.91
CA VAL A 100 1.14 14.23 29.17
C VAL A 100 0.73 13.33 30.33
#